data_AF-A0A6P6SW88-F1
#
_entry.id   AF-A0A6P6SW88-F1
#
_cell.length_a   1.000
_cell.length_b   1.000
_cell.length_c   1.000
_cell.angle_alpha   90.00
_cell.angle_beta   90.00
_cell.angle_gamma   90.00
#
_symmetry.space_group_name_H-M   'P 1'
#
loop_
_entity.id
_entity.type
_entity.pdbx_description
1 polymer ?
#
loop_
_entity_poly.entity_id
_entity_poly.type
_entity_poly.pdbx_seq_one_letter_code
_entity_poly.pdbx_strand_id
1 'polypeptide(L)'
;MVQLIILHWLHDHPDYKSNPFYVRGISYGGIPVPILTQLISNGIEDGIEPRIDLKGYILGNPITKVSRILNYRVPFAYAMGLISDELYESLKVSCKGEYEITDPSNLVCSKNMQAYNKASNHIYAIFM
;
A
#
# COMPACT_ATOMS: atom_id res chain seq x y z
N MET A 1 0.62 6.30 -20.94
CA MET A 1 0.97 7.69 -20.56
C MET A 1 2.28 7.75 -19.78
N VAL A 2 2.44 7.07 -18.63
CA VAL A 2 3.68 7.11 -17.83
C VAL A 2 4.88 6.41 -18.51
N GLN A 3 4.67 5.28 -19.19
CA GLN A 3 5.72 4.62 -19.98
C GLN A 3 6.30 5.54 -21.07
N LEU A 4 5.46 6.37 -21.71
CA LEU A 4 5.90 7.34 -22.72
C LEU A 4 6.83 8.40 -22.13
N ILE A 5 6.58 8.82 -20.88
CA ILE A 5 7.45 9.77 -20.18
C ILE A 5 8.84 9.17 -19.95
N ILE A 6 8.92 7.89 -19.54
CA ILE A 6 10.20 7.21 -19.31
C ILE A 6 10.99 7.06 -20.60
N LEU A 7 10.34 6.64 -21.69
CA LEU A 7 10.99 6.48 -22.99
C LEU A 7 11.51 7.82 -23.54
N HIS A 8 10.71 8.89 -23.42
CA HIS A 8 11.13 10.23 -23.83
C HIS A 8 12.30 10.74 -22.97
N TRP A 9 12.24 10.54 -21.65
CA TRP A 9 13.33 10.91 -20.76
C TRP A 9 14.64 10.17 -21.10
N LEU A 10 14.58 8.87 -21.40
CA LEU A 10 15.75 8.08 -21.81
C LEU A 10 16.25 8.42 -23.21
N HIS A 11 15.38 8.92 -24.09
CA HIS A 11 15.79 9.48 -25.37
C HIS A 11 16.66 10.73 -25.15
N ASP A 12 16.22 11.63 -24.27
CA ASP A 12 16.92 12.89 -23.97
C ASP A 12 18.15 12.71 -23.06
N HIS A 13 18.20 11.60 -22.32
CA HIS A 13 19.30 11.25 -21.39
C HIS A 13 19.92 9.90 -21.77
N PRO A 14 20.60 9.80 -22.93
CA PRO A 14 21.08 8.53 -23.47
C PRO A 14 22.10 7.81 -22.59
N ASP A 15 22.85 8.55 -21.77
CA ASP A 15 23.84 8.01 -20.83
C ASP A 15 23.24 7.05 -19.79
N TYR A 16 21.92 7.11 -19.56
CA TYR A 16 21.22 6.26 -18.60
C TYR A 16 20.60 5.00 -19.23
N LYS A 17 20.65 4.82 -20.56
CA LYS A 17 20.01 3.69 -21.26
C LYS A 17 20.55 2.33 -20.83
N SER A 18 21.84 2.24 -20.51
CA SER A 18 22.50 1.00 -20.08
C SER A 18 22.41 0.75 -18.57
N ASN A 19 21.84 1.69 -17.80
CA ASN A 19 21.78 1.55 -16.35
C ASN A 19 20.68 0.56 -15.95
N PRO A 20 20.94 -0.25 -14.90
CA PRO A 20 19.89 -1.06 -14.28
C PRO A 20 18.72 -0.17 -13.84
N PHE A 21 17.51 -0.48 -14.32
CA PHE A 21 16.32 0.31 -14.06
C PHE A 21 15.41 -0.38 -13.03
N TYR A 22 15.02 0.37 -11.99
CA TYR A 22 14.11 -0.08 -10.94
C TYR A 22 12.96 0.91 -10.79
N VAL A 23 11.72 0.41 -10.74
CA VAL A 23 10.55 1.23 -10.41
C VAL A 23 10.31 1.16 -8.91
N ARG A 24 10.15 2.30 -8.23
CA ARG A 24 9.91 2.31 -6.78
C ARG A 24 8.64 3.09 -6.43
N GLY A 25 7.96 2.65 -5.39
CA GLY A 25 6.79 3.34 -4.85
C GLY A 25 6.65 3.12 -3.35
N ILE A 26 5.97 4.05 -2.69
CA ILE A 26 5.63 3.97 -1.28
C ILE A 26 4.14 4.21 -1.10
N SER A 27 3.52 3.62 -0.07
CA SER A 27 2.12 3.86 0.28
C SER A 27 1.19 3.54 -0.90
N TYR A 28 0.43 4.52 -1.41
CA TYR A 28 -0.42 4.35 -2.59
C TYR A 28 0.34 3.89 -3.84
N GLY A 29 1.66 4.08 -3.89
CA GLY A 29 2.55 3.58 -4.94
C GLY A 29 2.46 2.07 -5.16
N GLY A 30 1.97 1.30 -4.19
CA GLY A 30 1.66 -0.13 -4.34
C GLY A 30 0.66 -0.47 -5.45
N ILE A 31 -0.17 0.49 -5.89
CA ILE A 31 -1.11 0.30 -7.00
C ILE A 31 -0.45 0.58 -8.37
N PRO A 32 0.07 1.79 -8.66
CA PRO A 32 0.58 2.11 -9.99
C PRO A 32 1.94 1.49 -10.31
N VAL A 33 2.80 1.22 -9.32
CA VAL A 33 4.18 0.73 -9.60
C VAL A 33 4.20 -0.65 -10.24
N PRO A 34 3.47 -1.66 -9.73
CA PRO A 34 3.39 -2.96 -10.41
C PRO A 34 2.80 -2.84 -11.82
N ILE A 35 1.75 -2.02 -11.99
CA ILE A 35 1.13 -1.78 -13.31
C ILE A 35 2.14 -1.16 -14.29
N LEU A 36 2.86 -0.12 -13.86
CA LEU A 36 3.88 0.53 -14.68
C LEU A 36 5.02 -0.43 -15.03
N THR A 37 5.45 -1.23 -14.07
CA THR A 37 6.51 -2.22 -14.28
C THR A 37 6.10 -3.26 -15.31
N GLN A 38 4.84 -3.73 -15.27
CA GLN A 38 4.30 -4.64 -16.27
C GLN A 38 4.25 -3.99 -17.66
N LEU A 39 3.81 -2.72 -17.75
CA LEU A 39 3.78 -2.00 -19.02
C LEU A 39 5.19 -1.85 -19.64
N ILE A 40 6.19 -1.57 -18.82
CA ILE A 40 7.60 -1.54 -19.26
C ILE A 40 8.04 -2.93 -19.73
N SER A 41 7.75 -3.98 -18.96
CA SER A 41 8.09 -5.36 -19.31
C SER A 41 7.49 -5.76 -20.67
N ASN A 42 6.21 -5.50 -20.88
CA ASN A 42 5.53 -5.78 -22.15
C ASN A 42 6.17 -4.97 -23.29
N GLY A 43 6.49 -3.69 -23.06
CA GLY A 43 7.16 -2.88 -24.08
C GLY A 43 8.55 -3.40 -24.46
N ILE A 44 9.28 -4.02 -23.53
CA ILE A 44 10.56 -4.69 -23.84
C ILE A 44 10.33 -5.93 -24.72
N GLU A 45 9.31 -6.73 -24.42
CA GLU A 45 8.93 -7.90 -25.23
C GLU A 45 8.46 -7.50 -26.64
N ASP A 46 7.74 -6.38 -26.74
CA ASP A 46 7.26 -5.80 -28.00
C ASP A 46 8.36 -5.09 -28.81
N GLY A 47 9.59 -5.00 -28.29
CA GLY A 47 10.72 -4.36 -28.97
C GLY A 47 10.65 -2.83 -29.03
N ILE A 48 9.97 -2.19 -28.07
CA ILE A 48 9.88 -0.73 -27.98
C ILE A 48 11.24 -0.13 -27.57
N GLU A 49 11.69 0.86 -28.33
CA GLU A 49 12.94 1.59 -28.07
C GLU A 49 12.68 2.95 -27.39
N PRO A 50 13.61 3.44 -26.53
CA PRO A 50 14.86 2.80 -26.12
C PRO A 50 14.63 1.59 -25.20
N ARG A 51 15.36 0.50 -25.42
CA ARG A 51 15.30 -0.69 -24.56
C ARG A 51 15.70 -0.34 -23.13
N ILE A 52 14.81 -0.63 -22.18
CA ILE A 52 15.01 -0.41 -20.74
C ILE A 52 15.62 -1.67 -20.12
N ASP A 53 16.73 -1.54 -19.38
CA ASP A 53 17.29 -2.64 -18.58
C ASP A 53 16.54 -2.84 -17.26
N LEU A 54 15.26 -3.21 -17.36
CA LEU A 54 14.38 -3.38 -16.20
C LEU A 54 14.84 -4.56 -15.34
N LYS A 55 15.17 -4.29 -14.07
CA LYS A 55 15.54 -5.32 -13.08
C LYS A 55 14.41 -5.70 -12.13
N GLY A 56 13.42 -4.83 -11.98
CA GLY A 56 12.26 -5.08 -11.15
C GLY A 56 11.72 -3.82 -10.49
N TYR A 57 10.97 -4.01 -9.42
CA TYR A 57 10.34 -2.92 -8.68
C TYR A 57 10.41 -3.12 -7.16
N ILE A 58 10.29 -2.02 -6.41
CA ILE A 58 10.39 -2.01 -4.95
C ILE A 58 9.20 -1.24 -4.38
N LEU A 59 8.53 -1.83 -3.39
CA LEU A 59 7.40 -1.23 -2.71
C LEU A 59 7.72 -1.03 -1.22
N GLY A 60 7.62 0.20 -0.74
CA GLY A 60 7.66 0.54 0.69
C GLY A 60 6.24 0.68 1.24
N ASN A 61 5.91 -0.06 2.29
CA ASN A 61 4.60 -0.04 2.96
C ASN A 61 3.41 0.12 1.98
N PRO A 62 3.30 -0.73 0.93
CA PRO A 62 2.37 -0.48 -0.15
C PRO A 62 0.92 -0.74 0.22
N ILE A 63 0.02 0.00 -0.40
CA ILE A 63 -1.36 -0.44 -0.62
C ILE A 63 -1.36 -1.39 -1.82
N THR A 64 -1.53 -2.69 -1.58
CA THR A 64 -1.59 -3.72 -2.64
C THR A 64 -3.02 -4.18 -2.95
N LYS A 65 -3.95 -3.93 -2.02
CA LYS A 65 -5.38 -4.21 -2.16
C LYS A 65 -6.15 -3.05 -1.54
N VAL A 66 -7.12 -2.52 -2.27
CA VAL A 66 -7.93 -1.39 -1.77
C VAL A 66 -8.95 -1.87 -0.74
N SER A 67 -9.51 -3.07 -0.91
CA SER A 67 -10.53 -3.57 -0.01
C SER A 67 -9.94 -4.29 1.22
N ARG A 68 -10.48 -3.93 2.40
CA ARG A 68 -10.23 -4.58 3.69
C ARG A 68 -8.78 -4.44 4.18
N ILE A 69 -7.99 -3.51 3.64
CA ILE A 69 -6.62 -3.29 4.10
C ILE A 69 -6.58 -2.64 5.49
N LEU A 70 -7.60 -1.86 5.85
CA LEU A 70 -7.65 -1.19 7.14
C LEU A 70 -8.08 -2.15 8.26
N ASN A 71 -8.64 -3.32 7.92
CA ASN A 71 -8.93 -4.37 8.89
C ASN A 71 -7.69 -4.89 9.62
N TYR A 72 -6.50 -4.76 9.03
CA TYR A 72 -5.26 -5.17 9.69
C TYR A 72 -4.81 -4.20 10.79
N ARG A 73 -5.39 -2.99 10.87
CA ARG A 73 -4.96 -1.98 11.84
C ARG A 73 -5.23 -2.37 13.29
N VAL A 74 -6.39 -2.96 13.58
CA VAL A 74 -6.73 -3.42 14.95
C VAL A 74 -5.79 -4.54 15.40
N PRO A 75 -5.59 -5.65 14.64
CA PRO A 75 -4.57 -6.66 14.96
C PRO A 75 -3.16 -6.10 15.06
N PHE A 76 -2.76 -5.17 14.18
CA PHE A 76 -1.45 -4.54 14.23
C PHE A 76 -1.26 -3.72 15.51
N ALA A 77 -2.23 -2.90 15.89
CA ALA A 77 -2.17 -2.11 17.12
C ALA A 77 -2.06 -2.99 18.36
N TYR A 78 -2.80 -4.11 18.40
CA TYR A 78 -2.68 -5.09 19.46
C TYR A 78 -1.28 -5.73 19.51
N ALA A 79 -0.77 -6.21 18.38
CA ALA A 79 0.55 -6.83 18.29
C ALA A 79 1.70 -5.87 18.69
N MET A 80 1.50 -4.57 18.52
CA MET A 80 2.44 -3.52 18.92
C MET A 80 2.23 -3.02 20.36
N GLY A 81 1.28 -3.58 21.11
CA GLY A 81 0.99 -3.20 22.49
C GLY A 81 0.31 -1.82 22.65
N LEU A 82 -0.34 -1.32 21.59
CA LEU A 82 -0.96 0.01 21.56
C LEU A 82 -2.39 0.03 22.11
N ILE A 83 -3.01 -1.14 22.25
CA ILE A 83 -4.32 -1.34 22.86
C ILE A 83 -4.27 -2.50 23.86
N SER A 84 -5.14 -2.50 24.86
CA SER A 84 -5.22 -3.58 25.85
C SER A 84 -5.84 -4.85 25.28
N ASP A 85 -5.50 -6.00 25.88
CA ASP A 85 -6.11 -7.30 25.60
C ASP A 85 -7.65 -7.24 25.69
N GLU A 86 -8.18 -6.54 26.71
CA GLU A 86 -9.62 -6.36 26.90
C GLU A 86 -10.26 -5.63 25.71
N LEU A 87 -9.64 -4.55 25.23
CA LEU A 87 -10.15 -3.80 24.08
C LEU A 87 -10.05 -4.62 22.80
N TYR A 88 -8.96 -5.36 22.61
CA TYR A 88 -8.77 -6.21 21.44
C TYR A 88 -9.79 -7.35 21.36
N GLU A 89 -9.99 -8.10 22.45
CA GLU A 89 -10.99 -9.18 22.46
C GLU A 89 -12.42 -8.64 22.33
N SER A 90 -12.73 -7.50 22.96
CA SER A 90 -14.02 -6.84 22.81
C SER A 90 -14.28 -6.37 21.37
N LEU A 91 -13.28 -5.80 20.69
CA LEU A 91 -13.35 -5.45 19.26
C LEU A 91 -13.60 -6.68 18.39
N LYS A 92 -12.86 -7.77 18.61
CA LYS A 92 -12.97 -9.01 17.83
C LYS A 92 -14.36 -9.61 17.90
N VAL A 93 -14.96 -9.65 19.09
CA VAL A 93 -16.32 -10.15 19.31
C VAL A 93 -17.37 -9.18 18.77
N SER A 94 -17.31 -7.91 19.17
CA SER A 94 -18.35 -6.93 18.81
C SER A 94 -18.35 -6.58 17.33
N CYS A 95 -17.18 -6.44 16.69
CA CYS A 95 -17.05 -6.08 15.28
C CYS A 95 -16.92 -7.28 14.35
N LYS A 96 -16.91 -8.52 14.88
CA LYS A 96 -16.85 -9.78 14.10
C LYS A 96 -15.68 -9.84 13.11
N GLY A 97 -14.55 -9.22 13.44
CA GLY A 97 -13.37 -9.15 12.57
C GLY A 97 -13.48 -8.17 11.40
N GLU A 98 -14.50 -7.31 11.36
CA GLU A 98 -14.63 -6.22 10.39
C GLU A 98 -14.57 -4.86 11.10
N TYR A 99 -13.48 -4.15 10.89
CA TYR A 99 -13.08 -2.88 11.52
C TYR A 99 -12.99 -1.73 10.51
N GLU A 100 -13.04 -2.00 9.20
CA GLU A 100 -13.01 -0.97 8.15
C GLU A 100 -14.43 -0.54 7.77
N ILE A 101 -15.31 -1.49 7.49
CA ILE A 101 -16.72 -1.26 7.14
C ILE A 101 -17.60 -1.86 8.24
N THR A 102 -17.71 -1.15 9.36
CA THR A 102 -18.50 -1.59 10.52
C THR A 102 -19.99 -1.29 10.36
N ASP A 103 -20.86 -2.14 10.91
CA ASP A 103 -22.29 -1.87 11.04
C ASP A 103 -22.53 -0.72 12.04
N PRO A 104 -23.04 0.44 11.61
CA PRO A 104 -23.25 1.60 12.48
C PRO A 104 -24.34 1.37 13.54
N SER A 105 -25.24 0.40 13.35
CA SER A 105 -26.25 0.03 14.34
C SER A 105 -25.68 -0.76 15.51
N ASN A 106 -24.48 -1.35 15.35
CA ASN A 106 -23.78 -2.06 16.40
C ASN A 106 -23.07 -1.05 17.32
N LEU A 107 -23.81 -0.60 18.35
CA LEU A 107 -23.33 0.39 19.32
C LEU A 107 -22.11 -0.08 20.10
N VAL A 108 -21.98 -1.39 20.36
CA VAL A 108 -20.83 -1.94 21.10
C VAL A 108 -19.56 -1.85 20.23
N CYS A 109 -19.62 -2.33 18.99
CA CYS A 109 -18.52 -2.21 18.04
C CYS A 109 -18.14 -0.73 17.83
N SER A 110 -19.12 0.14 17.65
CA SER A 110 -18.89 1.57 17.43
C SER A 110 -18.16 2.22 18.61
N LYS A 111 -18.56 1.93 19.86
CA LYS A 111 -17.87 2.43 21.07
C LYS A 111 -16.44 1.89 21.19
N ASN A 112 -16.25 0.60 20.92
CA ASN A 112 -14.92 -0.01 20.94
C ASN A 112 -14.01 0.58 19.86
N MET A 113 -14.52 0.83 18.65
CA MET A 113 -13.78 1.48 17.57
C MET A 113 -13.39 2.93 17.93
N GLN A 114 -14.24 3.66 18.66
CA GLN A 114 -13.88 4.98 19.19
C GLN A 114 -12.74 4.90 20.21
N ALA A 115 -12.78 3.93 21.13
CA ALA A 115 -11.70 3.70 22.08
C ALA A 115 -10.39 3.31 21.38
N TYR A 116 -10.46 2.43 20.38
CA TYR A 116 -9.35 2.09 19.49
C TYR A 116 -8.76 3.34 18.84
N ASN A 117 -9.59 4.14 18.15
CA ASN A 117 -9.12 5.33 17.44
C ASN A 117 -8.40 6.30 18.37
N LYS A 118 -8.92 6.50 19.59
CA LYS A 118 -8.28 7.36 20.61
C LYS A 118 -6.91 6.83 21.03
N ALA A 119 -6.77 5.52 21.23
CA ALA A 119 -5.49 4.89 21.59
C ALA A 119 -4.50 4.85 20.40
N SER A 120 -5.00 4.68 19.18
CA SER A 120 -4.20 4.51 17.97
C SER A 120 -3.90 5.81 17.21
N ASN A 121 -4.24 6.97 17.73
CA ASN A 121 -4.12 8.24 16.98
C ASN A 121 -2.69 8.53 16.48
N HIS A 122 -1.67 8.01 17.16
CA HIS A 122 -0.26 8.15 16.74
C HIS A 122 0.14 7.21 15.58
N ILE A 123 -0.66 6.18 15.28
CA ILE A 123 -0.34 5.15 14.28
C ILE A 123 -0.37 5.71 12.85
N TYR A 124 -1.18 6.74 12.58
CA TYR A 124 -1.24 7.33 11.24
C TYR A 124 0.10 7.92 10.77
N ALA A 125 0.97 8.32 11.70
CA ALA A 125 2.33 8.78 11.39
C ALA A 125 3.30 7.65 11.02
N ILE A 126 2.95 6.38 11.25
CA ILE A 126 3.78 5.20 10.93
C ILE A 126 3.49 4.69 9.51
N PHE A 127 2.36 5.07 8.92
CA PHE A 127 1.91 4.63 7.59
C PHE A 127 1.97 5.72 6.51
N MET A 128 2.38 6.94 6.86
CA MET A 128 2.76 8.02 5.95
C MET A 128 4.27 8.11 5.87
#